data_AF-A0A968FNJ7-F1
#
_entry.id   AF-A0A968FNJ7-F1
#
_cell.length_a   1.000
_cell.length_b   1.000
_cell.length_c   1.000
_cell.angle_alpha   90.00
_cell.angle_beta   90.00
_cell.angle_gamma   90.00
#
_symmetry.space_group_name_H-M   'P 1'
#
loop_
_entity.id
_entity.type
_entity.pdbx_description
1 polymer ?
#
loop_
_entity_poly.entity_id
_entity_poly.type
_entity_poly.pdbx_seq_one_letter_code
_entity_poly.pdbx_strand_id
1 'polypeptide(L)' 'SHTVDALVQRGDTVRVYDNLTPQVHGPNAGRPAILHEDAEFIRGDVRDREGLRKALEGIEVVI' A
#
# COMPACT_ATOMS: atom_id res chain seq x y z
N SER A 1 4.29 -8.73 3.50
CA SER A 1 5.06 -8.49 2.24
C SER A 1 6.46 -8.18 2.70
N HIS A 2 7.49 -8.91 2.26
CA HIS A 2 8.80 -8.85 2.91
C HIS A 2 9.37 -7.43 3.07
N THR A 3 9.15 -6.53 2.09
CA THR A 3 9.56 -5.12 2.21
C THR A 3 8.78 -4.37 3.28
N VAL A 4 7.45 -4.51 3.30
CA VAL A 4 6.58 -3.88 4.31
C VAL A 4 6.96 -4.38 5.70
N ASP A 5 7.13 -5.70 5.85
CA ASP A 5 7.44 -6.33 7.12
C ASP A 5 8.79 -5.83 7.65
N ALA A 6 9.80 -5.70 6.78
CA ALA A 6 11.12 -5.18 7.16
C ALA A 6 11.10 -3.69 7.55
N LEU A 7 10.32 -2.86 6.85
CA LEU A 7 10.20 -1.43 7.15
C LEU A 7 9.46 -1.20 8.47
N VAL A 8 8.36 -1.92 8.70
CA VAL A 8 7.64 -1.87 9.98
C VAL A 8 8.54 -2.34 11.12
N GLN A 9 9.28 -3.44 10.95
CA GLN A 9 10.24 -3.93 11.96
C GLN A 9 11.38 -2.94 12.26
N ARG A 10 11.76 -2.10 11.29
CA ARG A 10 12.74 -1.03 11.48
C ARG A 10 12.17 0.16 12.28
N GLY A 11 10.85 0.22 12.44
CA GLY A 11 10.14 1.29 13.15
C GLY A 11 9.56 2.37 12.25
N ASP A 12 9.50 2.14 10.92
CA ASP A 12 8.88 3.08 10.00
C ASP A 12 7.36 2.96 10.00
N THR A 13 6.66 4.08 9.83
CA THR A 13 5.23 4.09 9.51
C THR A 13 5.06 3.79 8.01
N VAL A 14 4.40 2.68 7.68
CA VAL A 14 4.28 2.21 6.29
C VAL A 14 2.85 2.33 5.78
N ARG A 15 2.71 2.90 4.58
CA ARG A 15 1.46 2.95 3.80
C ARG A 15 1.64 2.20 2.49
N VAL A 16 0.71 1.29 2.19
CA VAL A 16 0.64 0.56 0.92
C VAL A 16 -0.49 1.12 0.07
N TYR A 17 -0.16 1.53 -1.16
CA TYR A 17 -1.10 2.05 -2.15
C TYR A 17 -1.13 1.11 -3.37
N ASP A 18 -2.24 0.39 -3.55
CA ASP A 18 -2.35 -0.63 -4.59
C ASP A 18 -3.77 -0.65 -5.19
N ASN A 19 -3.91 -0.82 -6.51
CA ASN A 19 -5.22 -0.88 -7.15
C ASN A 19 -5.88 -2.26 -7.04
N LEU A 20 -5.11 -3.26 -6.62
CA LEU A 20 -5.47 -4.68 -6.57
C LEU A 20 -6.01 -5.15 -7.91
N THR A 21 -5.27 -4.88 -8.99
CA THR A 21 -5.68 -5.26 -10.34
C THR A 21 -6.05 -6.75 -10.41
N PRO A 22 -7.20 -7.12 -11.02
CA PRO A 22 -7.63 -8.52 -11.09
C PRO A 22 -6.63 -9.45 -11.77
N GLN A 23 -5.79 -8.93 -12.65
CA GLN A 23 -4.73 -9.70 -13.32
C GLN A 23 -3.73 -10.32 -12.33
N VAL A 24 -3.45 -9.63 -11.22
CA VAL A 24 -2.47 -10.07 -10.22
C VAL A 24 -3.17 -10.67 -9.00
N HIS A 25 -4.30 -10.09 -8.58
CA HIS A 25 -4.95 -10.43 -7.30
C HIS A 25 -6.26 -11.22 -7.44
N GLY A 26 -6.72 -11.47 -8.67
CA GLY A 26 -8.01 -12.11 -8.93
C GLY A 26 -9.21 -11.15 -8.82
N PRO A 27 -10.40 -11.58 -9.28
CA PRO A 27 -11.57 -10.70 -9.45
C PRO A 27 -12.17 -10.16 -8.13
N ASN A 28 -11.95 -10.86 -7.02
CA ASN A 28 -12.52 -10.52 -5.70
C ASN A 28 -11.45 -10.05 -4.71
N ALA A 29 -10.37 -9.45 -5.22
CA ALA A 29 -9.27 -8.98 -4.39
C ALA A 29 -9.71 -7.92 -3.36
N GLY A 30 -9.41 -8.21 -2.09
CA GLY A 30 -9.53 -7.28 -0.97
C GLY A 30 -8.15 -6.98 -0.35
N ARG A 31 -8.15 -6.31 0.81
CA ARG A 31 -6.90 -6.10 1.57
C ARG A 31 -6.19 -7.45 1.75
N PRO A 32 -4.90 -7.58 1.35
CA PRO A 32 -4.18 -8.84 1.50
C PRO A 32 -4.12 -9.27 2.97
N ALA A 33 -4.52 -10.50 3.29
CA ALA A 33 -4.48 -11.03 4.66
C ALA A 33 -3.03 -11.15 5.21
N ILE A 34 -2.04 -11.26 4.32
CA ILE A 34 -0.62 -11.32 4.65
C ILE A 34 0.04 -9.92 4.77
N LEU A 35 -0.73 -8.84 4.61
CA LEU A 35 -0.21 -7.51 4.85
C LEU A 35 -0.06 -7.32 6.37
N HIS A 36 1.10 -6.80 6.78
CA HIS A 36 1.37 -6.48 8.18
C HIS A 36 0.23 -5.64 8.77
N GLU A 37 -0.16 -5.93 10.01
CA GLU A 37 -1.33 -5.30 10.65
C GLU A 37 -1.13 -3.80 10.86
N ASP A 38 0.07 -3.39 11.25
CA ASP A 38 0.47 -1.98 11.44
C ASP A 38 0.62 -1.19 10.13
N ALA A 39 0.60 -1.84 8.97
CA ALA A 39 0.66 -1.13 7.70
C ALA A 39 -0.72 -0.55 7.33
N GLU A 40 -0.75 0.73 6.97
CA GLU A 40 -1.92 1.34 6.37
C GLU A 40 -2.09 0.78 4.95
N PHE A 41 -3.33 0.44 4.58
CA PHE A 41 -3.65 0.02 3.22
C PHE A 41 -4.66 0.97 2.59
N ILE A 42 -4.30 1.53 1.45
CA ILE A 42 -5.16 2.35 0.62
C ILE A 42 -5.32 1.67 -0.72
N ARG A 43 -6.56 1.35 -1.08
CA ARG A 43 -6.86 0.88 -2.44
C ARG A 43 -6.93 2.08 -3.37
N GLY A 44 -6.07 2.14 -4.38
CA GLY A 44 -6.08 3.23 -5.35
C GLY A 44 -5.13 3.00 -6.51
N ASP A 45 -5.35 3.74 -7.60
CA ASP A 45 -4.57 3.60 -8.83
C ASP A 45 -3.57 4.75 -8.94
N VAL A 46 -2.30 4.44 -9.14
CA VAL A 46 -1.21 5.42 -9.32
C VAL A 46 -1.48 6.37 -10.50
N ARG A 47 -2.32 5.97 -11.47
CA ARG A 47 -2.74 6.81 -12.59
C ARG A 47 -3.77 7.87 -12.20
N ASP A 48 -4.44 7.73 -11.05
CA ASP A 48 -5.28 8.78 -10.47
C ASP A 48 -4.39 9.81 -9.75
N ARG A 49 -4.16 10.94 -10.43
CA ARG A 49 -3.32 12.03 -9.91
C ARG A 49 -3.79 12.54 -8.55
N GLU A 50 -5.09 12.74 -8.36
CA GLU A 50 -5.60 13.32 -7.11
C GLU A 50 -5.62 12.29 -5.99
N GLY A 51 -5.95 11.04 -6.32
CA GLY A 51 -5.84 9.91 -5.39
C GLY A 51 -4.41 9.72 -4.89
N LEU A 52 -3.44 9.71 -5.81
CA LEU A 52 -2.03 9.57 -5.47
C LEU A 52 -1.51 10.77 -4.67
N ARG A 53 -1.89 12.01 -5.03
CA ARG A 53 -1.50 13.22 -4.30
C ARG A 53 -1.92 13.14 -2.83
N LYS A 54 -3.15 12.70 -2.56
CA LYS A 54 -3.65 12.52 -1.18
C LYS A 54 -2.92 11.39 -0.45
N ALA A 55 -2.66 10.27 -1.12
CA ALA A 55 -1.94 9.15 -0.53
C ALA A 55 -0.48 9.49 -0.16
N LEU A 56 0.10 10.50 -0.79
CA LEU A 56 1.46 11.00 -0.51
C LEU A 56 1.51 12.06 0.61
N GLU A 57 0.38 12.52 1.15
CA GLU A 57 0.38 13.49 2.24
C GLU A 57 1.09 12.90 3.48
N GLY A 58 2.12 13.62 3.95
CA GLY A 58 2.96 13.20 5.07
C GLY A 58 3.98 12.09 4.76
N ILE A 59 4.13 11.68 3.49
CA ILE A 59 5.10 10.66 3.09
C ILE A 59 6.45 11.31 2.75
N GLU A 60 7.51 10.84 3.41
CA GLU A 60 8.88 11.33 3.21
C GLU A 60 9.63 10.53 2.13
N VAL A 61 9.30 9.25 1.95
CA VAL A 61 9.98 8.31 1.05
C VAL A 61 8.97 7.45 0.30
N VAL A 62 9.21 7.25 -1.00
CA VAL A 62 8.47 6.32 -1.87
C VAL A 62 9.45 5.28 -2.39
N ILE A 63 9.02 4.01 -2.40
CA ILE A 63 9.81 2.84 -2.82
C ILE A 63 9.06 2.13 -3.94
#